data_AF-A0A2M9P709-F1
#
_entry.id   AF-A0A2M9P709-F1
#
_cell.length_a   1.000
_cell.length_b   1.000
_cell.length_c   1.000
_cell.angle_alpha   90.00
_cell.angle_beta   90.00
_cell.angle_gamma   90.00
#
_symmetry.space_group_name_H-M   'P 1'
#
loop_
_entity.id
_entity.type
_entity.pdbx_description
1 polymer ?
#
loop_
_entity_poly.entity_id
_entity_poly.type
_entity_poly.pdbx_seq_one_letter_code
_entity_poly.pdbx_strand_id
1 'polypeptide(L)'
;MTPDIDAPDLPLAVLFQTWPETIRVFRAYRTGCVGCPIAPFHTVLDTCAEYRLDVVAFRAALRAAVATDCLPPSAVTEGRPAGDRPSS
;
A
#
# COMPACT_ATOMS: atom_id res chain seq x y z
N MET A 1 -20.19 -4.12 2.88
CA MET A 1 -20.01 -3.89 1.44
C MET A 1 -18.54 -3.59 1.26
N THR A 2 -17.76 -4.57 0.81
CA THR A 2 -16.30 -4.41 0.66
C THR A 2 -16.04 -3.54 -0.57
N PRO A 3 -15.17 -2.53 -0.50
CA PRO A 3 -14.80 -1.76 -1.67
C PRO A 3 -14.18 -2.65 -2.76
N ASP A 4 -14.20 -2.18 -4.00
CA ASP A 4 -13.53 -2.85 -5.12
C ASP A 4 -12.07 -2.36 -5.18
N ILE A 5 -11.10 -3.28 -5.14
CA ILE A 5 -9.66 -2.97 -5.23
C ILE A 5 -9.26 -2.40 -6.60
N ASP A 6 -10.06 -2.68 -7.63
CA ASP A 6 -9.86 -2.23 -9.00
C ASP A 6 -10.53 -0.88 -9.29
N ALA A 7 -11.25 -0.31 -8.32
CA ALA A 7 -11.85 1.01 -8.46
C ALA A 7 -10.74 2.08 -8.61
N PRO A 8 -10.71 2.81 -9.75
CA PRO A 8 -9.64 3.78 -10.03
C PRO A 8 -9.62 4.94 -9.03
N ASP A 9 -10.81 5.31 -8.58
CA ASP A 9 -11.16 6.38 -7.66
C ASP A 9 -11.17 5.93 -6.19
N LEU A 10 -10.69 4.71 -5.91
CA LEU A 10 -10.56 4.23 -4.54
C LEU A 10 -9.53 5.08 -3.77
N PRO A 11 -9.93 5.71 -2.65
CA PRO A 11 -9.00 6.47 -1.83
C PRO A 11 -7.94 5.54 -1.20
N LEU A 12 -6.68 5.97 -1.20
CA LEU A 12 -5.59 5.18 -0.64
C LEU A 12 -5.81 4.84 0.83
N ALA A 13 -6.41 5.76 1.60
CA ALA A 13 -6.75 5.49 3.00
C ALA A 13 -7.72 4.31 3.16
N VAL A 14 -8.69 4.14 2.25
CA VAL A 14 -9.62 3.01 2.25
C VAL A 14 -8.91 1.74 1.77
N LEU A 15 -8.08 1.85 0.74
CA LEU A 15 -7.24 0.75 0.24
C LEU A 15 -6.35 0.17 1.35
N PHE A 16 -5.64 1.01 2.10
CA PHE A 16 -4.75 0.57 3.19
C PHE A 16 -5.49 0.02 4.40
N GLN A 17 -6.68 0.54 4.69
CA GLN A 17 -7.52 0.01 5.78
C GLN A 17 -8.14 -1.34 5.43
N THR A 18 -8.47 -1.56 4.15
CA THR A 18 -9.11 -2.80 3.69
C THR A 18 -8.06 -3.88 3.39
N TRP A 19 -6.93 -3.50 2.79
CA TRP A 19 -5.83 -4.39 2.39
C TRP A 19 -4.47 -3.81 2.81
N PRO A 20 -4.06 -3.98 4.08
CA PRO A 20 -2.78 -3.47 4.57
C PRO A 20 -1.56 -4.08 3.84
N GLU A 21 -1.72 -5.22 3.18
CA GLU A 21 -0.68 -5.89 2.39
C GLU A 21 -0.25 -5.06 1.18
N THR A 22 -1.17 -4.24 0.66
CA THR A 22 -0.89 -3.32 -0.45
C THR A 22 0.20 -2.31 -0.08
N ILE A 23 0.39 -1.97 1.20
CA ILE A 23 1.43 -1.07 1.69
C ILE A 23 2.83 -1.50 1.20
N ARG A 24 3.08 -2.81 1.09
CA ARG A 24 4.35 -3.34 0.58
C ARG A 24 4.58 -2.97 -0.89
N VAL A 25 3.53 -2.97 -1.70
CA VAL A 25 3.57 -2.51 -3.09
C VAL A 25 3.91 -1.03 -3.13
N PHE A 26 3.20 -0.18 -2.39
CA PHE A 26 3.48 1.26 -2.34
C PHE A 26 4.92 1.56 -1.89
N ARG A 27 5.46 0.80 -0.94
CA ARG A 27 6.87 0.88 -0.51
C ARG A 27 7.85 0.42 -1.59
N ALA A 28 7.54 -0.66 -2.32
CA ALA A 28 8.37 -1.17 -3.41
C ALA A 28 8.48 -0.18 -4.58
N TYR A 29 7.38 0.50 -4.90
CA TYR A 29 7.33 1.58 -5.89
C TYR A 29 7.87 2.93 -5.35
N ARG A 30 8.36 2.96 -4.10
CA ARG A 30 8.88 4.17 -3.40
C ARG A 30 7.91 5.35 -3.42
N THR A 31 6.61 5.07 -3.37
CA THR A 31 5.58 6.10 -3.25
C THR A 31 5.54 6.64 -1.81
N GLY A 32 5.52 7.96 -1.65
CA GLY A 32 5.49 8.63 -0.34
C GLY A 32 4.11 8.64 0.32
N CYS A 33 3.13 7.91 -0.22
CA CYS A 33 1.73 7.98 0.19
C CYS A 33 1.42 7.20 1.47
N VAL A 34 2.28 6.26 1.87
CA VAL A 34 2.10 5.45 3.08
C VAL A 34 2.37 6.32 4.32
N GLY A 35 1.33 6.59 5.11
CA GLY A 35 1.41 7.43 6.32
C GLY A 35 1.31 8.94 6.06
N CYS A 36 1.02 9.36 4.83
CA CYS A 36 0.79 10.76 4.51
C CYS A 36 -0.65 11.18 4.90
N PRO A 37 -0.87 12.31 5.58
CA PRO A 37 -2.22 12.78 5.95
C PRO A 37 -3.11 13.12 4.73
N ILE A 38 -2.52 13.20 3.53
CA ILE A 38 -3.22 13.46 2.25
C ILE A 38 -3.74 12.15 1.61
N ALA A 39 -3.33 10.97 2.10
CA ALA A 39 -3.78 9.67 1.58
C ALA A 39 -5.30 9.47 1.42
N PRO A 40 -6.22 10.02 2.26
CA PRO A 40 -7.66 9.88 2.02
C PRO A 40 -8.17 10.71 0.83
N PHE A 41 -7.39 11.65 0.30
CA PHE A 41 -7.75 12.48 -0.84
C PHE A 41 -7.06 12.03 -2.14
N HIS A 42 -6.01 11.22 -2.05
CA HIS A 42 -5.37 10.62 -3.21
C HIS A 42 -6.01 9.27 -3.56
N THR A 43 -6.19 9.05 -4.85
CA THR A 43 -6.63 7.78 -5.41
C THR A 43 -5.44 6.97 -5.93
N VAL A 44 -5.71 5.71 -6.31
CA VAL A 44 -4.74 4.88 -7.03
C VAL A 44 -4.32 5.55 -8.34
N LEU A 45 -5.28 6.16 -9.05
CA LEU A 45 -5.00 6.92 -10.28
C LEU A 45 -4.13 8.15 -10.04
N ASP A 46 -4.42 8.95 -9.02
CA ASP A 46 -3.59 10.12 -8.69
C ASP A 46 -2.15 9.70 -8.41
N THR A 47 -1.97 8.62 -7.65
CA THR A 47 -0.62 8.10 -7.38
C THR A 47 0.09 7.70 -8.67
N CYS A 48 -0.61 7.05 -9.59
CA CYS A 48 -0.01 6.67 -10.87
C CYS A 48 0.33 7.90 -11.72
N ALA A 49 -0.50 8.94 -11.73
CA ALA A 49 -0.25 10.18 -12.46
C ALA A 49 0.95 10.94 -11.87
N GLU A 50 0.98 11.12 -10.54
CA GLU A 50 2.03 11.85 -9.82
C GLU A 50 3.40 11.17 -9.95
N TYR A 51 3.45 9.85 -9.78
CA TYR A 51 4.70 9.08 -9.83
C TYR A 51 5.00 8.51 -11.23
N ARG A 52 4.19 8.84 -12.24
CA ARG A 52 4.29 8.34 -13.63
C ARG A 52 4.37 6.81 -13.70
N LEU A 53 3.54 6.14 -12.91
CA LEU A 53 3.46 4.69 -12.87
C LEU A 53 2.52 4.17 -13.96
N ASP A 54 2.81 2.98 -14.46
CA ASP A 54 1.87 2.24 -15.28
C ASP A 54 0.72 1.73 -14.40
N VAL A 55 -0.48 2.27 -14.64
CA VAL A 55 -1.71 1.96 -13.89
C VAL A 55 -2.02 0.46 -13.95
N VAL A 56 -1.81 -0.18 -15.09
CA VAL A 56 -2.12 -1.60 -15.29
C VAL A 56 -1.16 -2.47 -14.49
N ALA A 57 0.15 -2.19 -14.58
CA ALA A 57 1.17 -2.90 -13.83
C ALA A 57 1.03 -2.69 -12.32
N PHE A 58 0.76 -1.46 -11.89
CA PHE A 58 0.58 -1.14 -10.47
C PHE A 58 -0.64 -1.86 -9.88
N ARG A 59 -1.79 -1.82 -10.57
CA ARG A 59 -3.00 -2.55 -10.14
C ARG A 59 -2.80 -4.07 -10.15
N ALA A 60 -2.07 -4.61 -11.11
CA ALA A 60 -1.71 -6.03 -11.11
C ALA A 60 -0.88 -6.40 -9.87
N ALA A 61 0.08 -5.57 -9.47
CA ALA A 61 0.86 -5.78 -8.26
C ALA A 61 0.00 -5.70 -6.98
N LEU A 62 -0.96 -4.77 -6.92
CA LEU A 62 -1.92 -4.68 -5.79
C LEU A 62 -2.74 -5.97 -5.66
N ARG A 63 -3.31 -6.46 -6.76
CA ARG A 63 -4.07 -7.73 -6.76
C ARG A 63 -3.20 -8.92 -6.36
N ALA A 64 -1.96 -8.97 -6.86
CA ALA A 64 -1.03 -10.03 -6.49
C ALA A 64 -0.71 -10.02 -4.98
N ALA A 65 -0.54 -8.84 -4.38
CA ALA A 65 -0.29 -8.71 -2.95
C ALA A 65 -1.46 -9.23 -2.10
N VAL A 66 -2.69 -8.91 -2.50
CA VAL A 66 -3.90 -9.41 -1.82
C VAL A 66 -4.10 -10.91 -2.02
N ALA A 67 -3.85 -11.42 -3.23
CA ALA A 67 -3.94 -12.85 -3.52
C ALA A 67 -2.88 -13.68 -2.75
N THR A 68 -1.70 -13.11 -2.50
CA THR A 68 -0.64 -13.78 -1.75
C THR A 68 -0.99 -13.93 -0.27
N ASP A 69 -1.76 -13.02 0.31
CA ASP A 69 -2.20 -13.10 1.71
C ASP A 69 -3.46 -13.95 1.91
N CYS A 70 -4.19 -14.22 0.82
CA CYS A 70 -5.18 -15.30 0.78
C CYS A 70 -4.53 -16.69 1.00
N LEU A 71 -3.21 -16.81 0.79
CA LEU A 71 -2.41 -17.88 1.39
C LEU A 71 -2.02 -17.41 2.81
N PRO A 72 -2.37 -18.15 3.88
CA PRO A 72 -2.21 -17.66 5.25
C PRO A 72 -0.75 -17.23 5.52
N PRO A 73 -0.51 -16.02 6.05
CA PRO A 73 0.82 -15.51 6.33
C PRO A 73 1.38 -16.11 7.64
N SER A 74 1.64 -17.41 7.70
CA SER A 74 2.39 -18.02 8.82
C SER A 74 3.91 -17.82 8.72
N ALA A 75 4.41 -17.00 7.80
CA ALA A 75 5.84 -16.83 7.57
C ALA A 75 6.28 -15.38 7.27
N VAL A 76 5.81 -14.40 8.06
CA VAL A 76 6.49 -13.08 8.10
C VAL A 76 6.94 -12.79 9.52
N THR A 77 8.13 -13.33 9.84
CA THR A 77 8.99 -12.83 10.90
C THR A 77 9.69 -11.57 10.38
N GLU A 78 9.29 -10.39 10.86
CA GLU A 78 10.14 -9.19 10.82
C GLU A 78 9.65 -8.25 11.95
N GLY A 79 10.27 -8.17 13.13
CA GLY A 79 11.71 -8.15 13.37
C GLY A 79 12.23 -6.72 13.22
N ARG A 80 11.86 -5.83 14.15
CA ARG A 80 12.58 -4.56 14.32
C ARG A 80 12.67 -4.18 15.81
N PRO A 81 13.81 -4.40 16.49
CA PRO A 81 14.05 -3.77 17.77
C PRO A 81 14.17 -2.26 17.54
N ALA A 82 13.41 -1.48 18.31
CA ALA A 82 13.59 -0.04 18.41
C ALA A 82 15.00 0.20 18.96
N GLY A 83 15.91 0.59 18.06
CA GLY A 83 17.26 1.01 18.41
C GLY A 83 17.18 2.23 19.32
N ASP A 84 17.61 1.99 20.56
CA ASP A 84 18.03 2.96 21.55
C ASP A 84 18.88 4.07 20.92
N ARG A 85 18.54 5.33 21.19
CA ARG A 85 19.44 6.46 20.96
C ARG A 85 19.27 7.46 22.11
N PRO A 86 20.26 7.64 23.00
CA PRO A 86 20.18 8.60 24.09
C PRO A 86 20.35 10.04 23.58
N SER A 87 19.67 10.97 24.25
CA SER A 87 19.79 12.42 24.08
C SER A 87 21.18 12.93 24.43
N SER A 88 21.67 13.91 23.66
CA SER A 88 22.63 14.92 24.10
C SER A 88 22.28 16.24 23.45
#